data_AF-A0AA43I2S7-F1
#
_entry.id   AF-A0AA43I2S7-F1
#
_cell.length_a   1.000
_cell.length_b   1.000
_cell.length_c   1.000
_cell.angle_alpha   90.00
_cell.angle_beta   90.00
_cell.angle_gamma   90.00
#
_symmetry.space_group_name_H-M   'P 1'
#
loop_
_entity.id
_entity.type
_entity.pdbx_description
1 polymer ?
#
loop_
_entity_poly.entity_id
_entity_poly.type
_entity_poly.pdbx_seq_one_letter_code
_entity_poly.pdbx_strand_id
1 'polypeptide(L)'
;MKVYLVRHTAVGCPSGMCYGQTDVPLKETFEEEAAVVKKNLSGIIPDAVYSSPLSRCRRLAAFCGYANPVLDDRLKEIHFGDWETQLWDDMDMSAWEKDWVHTPAPNGESFMMMYERVANFFDALKANEDYQSVVVFAHGGVISCARVYFEQADIHRTFELMPAYGEVVAFAY
;
A
#
# COMPACT_ATOMS: atom_id res chain seq x y z
N MET A 1 3.47 -14.31 14.44
CA MET A 1 2.46 -13.95 13.41
C MET A 1 3.16 -13.69 12.06
N LYS A 2 2.61 -14.18 10.94
CA LYS A 2 3.00 -13.82 9.58
C LYS A 2 2.02 -12.80 8.99
N VAL A 3 2.53 -11.79 8.31
CA VAL A 3 1.71 -10.75 7.65
C VAL A 3 2.02 -10.73 6.16
N TYR A 4 1.00 -10.91 5.34
CA TYR A 4 1.09 -10.90 3.88
C TYR A 4 0.50 -9.59 3.35
N LEU A 5 1.34 -8.69 2.86
CA LEU A 5 0.90 -7.48 2.20
C LEU A 5 0.76 -7.71 0.70
N VAL A 6 -0.34 -7.23 0.13
CA VAL A 6 -0.67 -7.37 -1.28
C VAL A 6 -0.75 -5.97 -1.89
N ARG A 7 0.13 -5.64 -2.84
CA ARG A 7 -0.01 -4.41 -3.61
C ARG A 7 -1.22 -4.56 -4.52
N HIS A 8 -2.05 -3.52 -4.64
CA HIS A 8 -3.11 -3.48 -5.65
C HIS A 8 -2.55 -3.73 -7.07
N THR A 9 -3.43 -4.09 -8.01
CA THR A 9 -3.10 -4.29 -9.43
C THR A 9 -2.89 -2.96 -10.15
N ALA A 10 -2.44 -3.01 -11.41
CA ALA A 10 -2.17 -1.81 -12.19
C ALA A 10 -3.41 -0.90 -12.33
N VAL A 11 -3.17 0.41 -12.34
CA VAL A 11 -4.21 1.44 -12.47
C VAL A 11 -4.33 1.93 -13.92
N GLY A 12 -5.54 2.30 -14.32
CA GLY A 12 -5.88 2.85 -15.64
C GLY A 12 -5.61 4.34 -15.77
N CYS A 13 -4.62 4.86 -15.05
CA CYS A 13 -4.24 6.28 -15.10
C CYS A 13 -3.27 6.56 -16.25
N PRO A 14 -3.23 7.80 -16.78
CA PRO A 14 -2.13 8.24 -17.64
C PRO A 14 -0.77 7.96 -16.99
N SER A 15 0.20 7.56 -17.81
CA SER A 15 1.58 7.39 -17.34
C SER A 15 2.09 8.72 -16.79
N GLY A 16 2.79 8.66 -15.65
CA GLY A 16 3.33 9.86 -15.00
C GLY A 16 2.30 10.67 -14.21
N MET A 17 1.04 10.25 -14.12
CA MET A 17 0.07 10.90 -13.23
C MET A 17 0.36 10.53 -11.77
N CYS A 18 0.45 11.55 -10.93
CA CYS A 18 0.50 11.41 -9.48
C CYS A 18 -0.87 10.97 -8.95
N TYR A 19 -0.88 9.93 -8.13
CA TYR A 19 -2.06 9.53 -7.39
C TYR A 19 -1.66 8.97 -6.02
N GLY A 20 -2.37 9.46 -5.02
CA GLY A 20 -2.22 9.06 -3.63
C GLY A 20 -3.54 8.49 -3.13
N GLN A 21 -4.29 9.30 -2.39
CA GLN A 21 -5.60 8.91 -1.87
C GLN A 21 -6.73 9.08 -2.87
N THR A 22 -6.54 9.82 -3.97
CA THR A 22 -7.49 9.86 -5.09
C THR A 22 -7.83 8.44 -5.53
N ASP A 23 -9.13 8.17 -5.60
CA ASP A 23 -9.62 6.89 -6.08
C ASP A 23 -9.55 6.88 -7.61
N VAL A 24 -8.76 5.94 -8.13
CA VAL A 24 -8.44 5.84 -9.55
C VAL A 24 -8.91 4.50 -10.12
N PRO A 25 -9.29 4.45 -11.41
CA PRO A 25 -9.70 3.21 -12.03
C PRO A 25 -8.54 2.20 -12.10
N LEU A 26 -8.89 0.92 -12.06
CA LEU A 26 -7.97 -0.18 -12.39
C LEU A 26 -7.85 -0.32 -13.91
N LYS A 27 -6.76 -0.91 -14.40
CA LYS A 27 -6.64 -1.26 -15.82
C LYS A 27 -7.68 -2.31 -16.22
N GLU A 28 -7.94 -2.39 -17.53
CA GLU A 28 -8.76 -3.46 -18.12
C GLU A 28 -8.17 -4.86 -17.87
N THR A 29 -6.85 -4.96 -17.69
CA THR A 29 -6.12 -6.18 -17.31
C THR A 29 -6.35 -6.63 -15.86
N PHE A 30 -7.22 -5.93 -15.10
CA PHE A 30 -7.46 -6.20 -13.69
C PHE A 30 -7.76 -7.67 -13.39
N GLU A 31 -8.69 -8.30 -14.12
CA GLU A 31 -9.10 -9.67 -13.79
C GLU A 31 -7.97 -10.69 -13.98
N GLU A 32 -7.13 -10.47 -15.00
CA GLU A 32 -5.96 -11.31 -15.29
C GLU A 32 -4.90 -11.17 -14.18
N GLU A 33 -4.58 -9.94 -13.79
CA GLU A 33 -3.64 -9.65 -12.71
C GLU A 33 -4.17 -10.16 -11.36
N ALA A 34 -5.45 -9.93 -11.07
CA ALA A 34 -6.09 -10.36 -9.83
C ALA A 34 -6.19 -11.89 -9.72
N ALA A 35 -6.33 -12.60 -10.84
CA ALA A 35 -6.29 -14.07 -10.85
C ALA A 35 -4.91 -14.61 -10.45
N VAL A 36 -3.82 -13.94 -10.87
CA VAL A 36 -2.46 -14.29 -10.44
C VAL A 36 -2.29 -14.03 -8.94
N VAL A 37 -2.74 -12.88 -8.43
CA VAL A 37 -2.73 -12.57 -6.99
C VAL A 37 -3.48 -13.63 -6.19
N LYS A 38 -4.70 -13.96 -6.61
CA LYS A 38 -5.53 -14.98 -5.96
C LYS A 38 -4.84 -16.35 -5.91
N LYS A 39 -4.17 -16.73 -7.00
CA LYS A 39 -3.37 -17.96 -7.04
C LYS A 39 -2.18 -17.90 -6.07
N ASN A 40 -1.49 -16.77 -5.99
CA ASN A 40 -0.34 -16.60 -5.08
C ASN A 40 -0.76 -16.60 -3.60
N LEU A 41 -2.02 -16.22 -3.31
CA LEU A 41 -2.61 -16.34 -1.98
C LEU A 41 -3.19 -17.73 -1.69
N SER A 42 -3.21 -18.64 -2.67
CA SER A 42 -3.77 -19.98 -2.47
C SER A 42 -2.99 -20.76 -1.41
N GLY A 43 -3.71 -21.36 -0.47
CA GLY A 43 -3.13 -22.07 0.68
C GLY A 43 -2.83 -21.18 1.89
N ILE A 44 -2.94 -19.86 1.78
CA ILE A 44 -2.92 -18.97 2.96
C ILE A 44 -4.32 -18.93 3.57
N ILE A 45 -4.41 -19.34 4.83
CA ILE A 45 -5.62 -19.23 5.64
C ILE A 45 -5.37 -18.11 6.66
N PRO A 46 -5.85 -16.88 6.42
CA PRO A 46 -5.66 -15.79 7.35
C PRO A 46 -6.68 -15.84 8.49
N ASP A 47 -6.25 -15.49 9.70
CA ASP A 47 -7.11 -15.23 10.86
C ASP A 47 -7.87 -13.91 10.70
N ALA A 48 -7.25 -12.95 9.99
CA ALA A 48 -7.86 -11.66 9.66
C ALA A 48 -7.41 -11.15 8.29
N VAL A 49 -8.30 -10.41 7.64
CA VAL A 49 -8.01 -9.74 6.37
C VAL A 49 -8.31 -8.26 6.50
N TYR A 50 -7.31 -7.43 6.21
CA TYR A 50 -7.42 -5.98 6.21
C TYR A 50 -7.28 -5.42 4.80
N SER A 51 -7.84 -4.25 4.55
CA SER A 51 -7.69 -3.56 3.28
C SER A 51 -7.69 -2.05 3.46
N SER A 52 -6.88 -1.37 2.65
CA SER A 52 -7.10 0.04 2.37
C SER A 52 -8.53 0.26 1.84
N PRO A 53 -9.23 1.32 2.27
CA PRO A 53 -10.58 1.63 1.79
C PRO A 53 -10.62 2.11 0.33
N LEU A 54 -9.49 2.44 -0.28
CA LEU A 54 -9.43 2.85 -1.70
C LEU A 54 -9.85 1.69 -2.63
N SER A 55 -10.60 2.00 -3.70
CA SER A 55 -11.31 0.96 -4.47
C SER A 55 -10.37 -0.09 -5.07
N ARG A 56 -9.18 0.32 -5.50
CA ARG A 56 -8.14 -0.57 -6.06
C ARG A 56 -7.71 -1.69 -5.12
N CYS A 57 -7.68 -1.46 -3.80
CA CYS A 57 -7.39 -2.50 -2.81
C CYS A 57 -8.64 -3.32 -2.47
N ARG A 58 -9.80 -2.65 -2.27
CA ARG A 58 -11.05 -3.33 -1.94
C ARG A 58 -11.51 -4.29 -3.04
N ARG A 59 -11.42 -3.88 -4.31
CA ARG A 59 -11.77 -4.69 -5.47
C ARG A 59 -10.88 -5.91 -5.59
N LEU A 60 -9.57 -5.75 -5.37
CA LEU A 60 -8.63 -6.87 -5.37
C LEU A 60 -8.93 -7.85 -4.22
N ALA A 61 -9.15 -7.35 -3.00
CA ALA A 61 -9.52 -8.17 -1.85
C ALA A 61 -10.77 -9.02 -2.14
N ALA A 62 -11.82 -8.37 -2.66
CA ALA A 62 -13.07 -9.04 -3.04
C ALA A 62 -12.84 -10.11 -4.12
N PHE A 63 -12.06 -9.82 -5.16
CA PHE A 63 -11.74 -10.77 -6.23
C PHE A 63 -10.99 -12.01 -5.70
N CYS A 64 -10.07 -11.80 -4.76
CA CYS A 64 -9.34 -12.88 -4.09
C CYS A 64 -10.21 -13.73 -3.15
N GLY A 65 -11.48 -13.39 -2.95
CA GLY A 65 -12.42 -14.14 -2.11
C GLY A 65 -12.68 -13.53 -0.74
N TYR A 66 -12.12 -12.35 -0.46
CA TYR A 66 -12.29 -11.62 0.79
C TYR A 66 -13.27 -10.47 0.58
N ALA A 67 -14.57 -10.79 0.51
CA ALA A 67 -15.61 -9.82 0.16
C ALA A 67 -15.79 -8.71 1.24
N ASN A 68 -15.48 -9.02 2.50
CA ASN A 68 -15.67 -8.11 3.63
C ASN A 68 -14.38 -8.00 4.47
N PRO A 69 -13.28 -7.44 3.93
CA PRO A 69 -12.08 -7.20 4.72
C PRO A 69 -12.36 -6.07 5.74
N VAL A 70 -11.64 -6.06 6.85
CA VAL A 70 -11.65 -4.93 7.78
C VAL A 70 -10.97 -3.75 7.09
N LEU A 71 -11.71 -2.66 6.89
CA LEU A 71 -11.18 -1.46 6.28
C LEU A 71 -10.43 -0.62 7.32
N ASP A 72 -9.23 -0.18 6.97
CA ASP A 72 -8.41 0.64 7.86
C ASP A 72 -7.80 1.84 7.11
N ASP A 73 -8.13 3.05 7.55
CA ASP A 73 -7.64 4.29 6.93
C ASP A 73 -6.12 4.44 7.02
N ARG A 74 -5.49 3.81 8.03
CA ARG A 74 -4.02 3.82 8.18
C ARG A 74 -3.31 3.11 7.02
N LEU A 75 -4.03 2.30 6.24
CA LEU A 75 -3.52 1.60 5.07
C LEU A 75 -3.70 2.37 3.75
N LYS A 76 -4.23 3.60 3.75
CA LYS A 76 -4.30 4.41 2.52
C LYS A 76 -2.89 4.72 1.99
N GLU A 77 -2.78 4.97 0.69
CA GLU A 77 -1.53 5.49 0.11
C GLU A 77 -1.25 6.90 0.65
N ILE A 78 -0.03 7.38 0.50
CA ILE A 78 0.35 8.76 0.84
C ILE A 78 -0.63 9.75 0.19
N HIS A 79 -1.08 10.76 0.93
CA HIS A 79 -1.86 11.87 0.38
C HIS A 79 -0.93 12.85 -0.33
N PHE A 80 -1.00 12.91 -1.65
CA PHE A 80 -0.16 13.85 -2.40
C PHE A 80 -0.76 15.27 -2.48
N GLY A 81 -1.93 15.50 -1.86
CA GLY A 81 -2.55 16.82 -1.78
C GLY A 81 -2.75 17.45 -3.15
N ASP A 82 -2.26 18.68 -3.34
CA ASP A 82 -2.45 19.45 -4.58
C ASP A 82 -1.80 18.79 -5.81
N TRP A 83 -0.89 17.83 -5.61
CA TRP A 83 -0.24 17.09 -6.68
C TRP A 83 -1.10 15.95 -7.24
N GLU A 84 -2.14 15.51 -6.53
CA GLU A 84 -2.97 14.42 -7.02
C GLU A 84 -3.61 14.78 -8.36
N THR A 85 -3.63 13.82 -9.29
CA THR A 85 -4.10 13.93 -10.67
C THR A 85 -3.30 14.84 -11.60
N GLN A 86 -2.22 15.45 -11.13
CA GLN A 86 -1.25 16.17 -11.96
C GLN A 86 -0.19 15.20 -12.52
N LEU A 87 0.50 15.59 -13.60
CA LEU A 87 1.67 14.86 -14.08
C LEU A 87 2.90 15.25 -13.27
N TRP A 88 3.75 14.27 -12.92
CA TRP A 88 5.00 14.51 -12.21
C TRP A 88 5.89 15.56 -12.88
N ASP A 89 5.94 15.56 -14.21
CA ASP A 89 6.75 16.48 -15.01
C ASP A 89 6.27 17.94 -14.96
N ASP A 90 5.03 18.18 -14.54
CA ASP A 90 4.43 19.52 -14.47
C ASP A 90 4.58 20.18 -13.08
N MET A 91 5.24 19.51 -12.13
CA MET A 91 5.30 19.94 -10.73
C MET A 91 6.72 20.31 -10.30
N ASP A 92 6.86 21.37 -9.49
CA ASP A 92 8.11 21.64 -8.78
C ASP A 92 8.20 20.76 -7.53
N MET A 93 9.00 19.70 -7.63
CA MET A 93 9.26 18.77 -6.53
C MET A 93 10.61 19.00 -5.86
N SER A 94 11.35 20.06 -6.21
CA SER A 94 12.77 20.22 -5.82
C SER A 94 13.01 20.25 -4.31
N ALA A 95 12.05 20.77 -3.53
CA ALA A 95 12.11 20.71 -2.06
C ALA A 95 11.83 19.31 -1.53
N TRP A 96 10.81 18.64 -2.09
CA TRP A 96 10.43 17.29 -1.71
C TRP A 96 11.51 16.27 -2.07
N GLU A 97 12.15 16.36 -3.23
CA GLU A 97 13.24 15.46 -3.64
C GLU A 97 14.45 15.51 -2.70
N LYS A 98 14.72 16.66 -2.08
CA LYS A 98 15.83 16.82 -1.12
C LYS A 98 15.56 16.11 0.20
N ASP A 99 14.31 16.07 0.63
CA ASP A 99 13.90 15.44 1.88
C ASP A 99 12.46 14.93 1.78
N TRP A 100 12.28 13.87 0.98
CA TRP A 100 10.96 13.29 0.72
C TRP A 100 10.40 12.57 1.96
N VAL A 101 11.27 12.30 2.93
CA VAL A 101 10.91 11.68 4.20
C VAL A 101 10.09 12.65 5.04
N HIS A 102 10.56 13.89 5.20
CA HIS A 102 9.92 14.86 6.10
C HIS A 102 9.17 15.98 5.39
N THR A 103 9.47 16.27 4.13
CA THR A 103 8.78 17.32 3.36
C THR A 103 7.44 16.77 2.85
N PRO A 104 6.30 17.35 3.25
CA PRO A 104 5.01 16.93 2.71
C PRO A 104 4.80 17.48 1.29
N ALA A 105 3.99 16.77 0.51
CA ALA A 105 3.38 17.41 -0.65
C ALA A 105 2.48 18.58 -0.21
N PRO A 106 2.25 19.63 -1.03
CA PRO A 106 1.37 20.74 -0.67
C PRO A 106 -0.04 20.25 -0.30
N ASN A 107 -0.54 20.64 0.88
CA ASN A 107 -1.80 20.13 1.47
C ASN A 107 -1.87 18.59 1.58
N GLY A 108 -0.71 17.93 1.61
CA GLY A 108 -0.52 16.49 1.59
C GLY A 108 0.08 15.92 2.87
N GLU A 109 0.56 14.68 2.77
CA GLU A 109 1.37 13.97 3.77
C GLU A 109 2.85 14.00 3.35
N SER A 110 3.76 13.96 4.33
CA SER A 110 5.12 13.48 4.11
C SER A 110 5.17 11.96 4.24
N PHE A 111 6.26 11.35 3.78
CA PHE A 111 6.40 9.91 3.97
C PHE A 111 6.47 9.51 5.45
N MET A 112 7.08 10.34 6.32
CA MET A 112 7.11 10.10 7.76
C MET A 112 5.70 10.10 8.36
N MET A 113 4.81 11.00 7.94
CA MET A 113 3.41 11.00 8.38
C MET A 113 2.69 9.71 7.98
N MET A 114 2.90 9.24 6.74
CA MET A 114 2.37 7.94 6.32
C MET A 114 2.99 6.79 7.13
N TYR A 115 4.29 6.81 7.37
CA TYR A 115 4.99 5.79 8.16
C TYR A 115 4.41 5.69 9.56
N GLU A 116 4.20 6.80 10.27
CA GLU A 116 3.64 6.81 11.63
C GLU A 116 2.28 6.12 11.70
N ARG A 117 1.36 6.42 10.77
CA ARG A 117 0.04 5.76 10.76
C ARG A 117 0.13 4.28 10.37
N VAL A 118 1.02 3.90 9.46
CA VAL A 118 1.23 2.49 9.08
C VAL A 118 1.91 1.70 10.20
N ALA A 119 2.89 2.28 10.89
CA ALA A 119 3.52 1.69 12.08
C ALA A 119 2.48 1.46 13.18
N ASN A 120 1.61 2.44 13.42
CA ASN A 120 0.50 2.30 14.37
C ASN A 120 -0.47 1.16 14.01
N PHE A 121 -0.71 0.91 12.71
CA PHE A 121 -1.46 -0.27 12.26
C PHE A 121 -0.74 -1.57 12.64
N PHE A 122 0.56 -1.66 12.39
CA PHE A 122 1.33 -2.85 12.73
C PHE A 122 1.48 -3.06 14.25
N ASP A 123 1.66 -2.02 15.04
CA ASP A 123 1.67 -2.11 16.51
C ASP A 123 0.34 -2.69 17.03
N ALA A 124 -0.79 -2.20 16.52
CA ALA A 124 -2.11 -2.72 16.87
C ALA A 124 -2.29 -4.19 16.43
N LEU A 125 -1.74 -4.55 15.27
CA LEU A 125 -1.77 -5.93 14.79
C LEU A 125 -0.93 -6.86 15.66
N LYS A 126 0.29 -6.43 16.03
CA LYS A 126 1.23 -7.15 16.90
C LYS A 126 0.66 -7.42 18.28
N ALA A 127 -0.14 -6.49 18.81
CA ALA A 127 -0.80 -6.63 20.10
C ALA A 127 -1.88 -7.74 20.12
N ASN A 128 -2.27 -8.28 18.97
CA ASN A 128 -3.21 -9.40 18.87
C ASN A 128 -2.44 -10.73 18.88
N GLU A 129 -2.33 -11.34 20.07
CA GLU A 129 -1.57 -12.60 20.26
C GLU A 129 -2.25 -13.83 19.63
N ASP A 130 -3.55 -13.74 19.33
CA ASP A 130 -4.29 -14.83 18.72
C ASP A 130 -4.00 -14.98 17.21
N TYR A 131 -3.50 -13.93 16.56
CA TYR A 131 -3.23 -13.94 15.13
C TYR A 131 -1.92 -14.67 14.79
N GLN A 132 -2.03 -15.69 13.93
CA GLN A 132 -0.91 -16.40 13.36
C GLN A 132 -0.63 -15.97 11.92
N SER A 133 -1.66 -15.59 11.16
CA SER A 133 -1.59 -15.25 9.74
C SER A 133 -2.57 -14.13 9.39
N VAL A 134 -2.10 -13.05 8.77
CA VAL A 134 -2.92 -11.91 8.37
C VAL A 134 -2.63 -11.53 6.93
N VAL A 135 -3.67 -11.25 6.14
CA VAL A 135 -3.54 -10.70 4.78
C VAL A 135 -3.97 -9.24 4.76
N VAL A 136 -3.20 -8.38 4.12
CA VAL A 136 -3.41 -6.93 4.08
C VAL A 136 -3.33 -6.43 2.63
N PHE A 137 -4.42 -5.91 2.08
CA PHE A 137 -4.44 -5.32 0.73
C PHE A 137 -4.13 -3.81 0.81
N ALA A 138 -3.03 -3.40 0.20
CA ALA A 138 -2.45 -2.07 0.38
C ALA A 138 -1.78 -1.54 -0.90
N HIS A 139 -0.91 -0.54 -0.72
CA HIS A 139 -0.23 0.20 -1.79
C HIS A 139 1.28 0.10 -1.69
N GLY A 140 1.97 0.66 -2.69
CA GLY A 140 3.43 0.64 -2.74
C GLY A 140 4.06 1.34 -1.53
N GLY A 141 3.60 2.56 -1.22
CA GLY A 141 4.11 3.33 -0.08
C GLY A 141 3.89 2.64 1.26
N VAL A 142 2.73 2.00 1.46
CA VAL A 142 2.44 1.22 2.68
C VAL A 142 3.36 0.01 2.83
N ILE A 143 3.67 -0.70 1.74
CA ILE A 143 4.61 -1.83 1.79
C ILE A 143 6.02 -1.32 2.06
N SER A 144 6.41 -0.18 1.51
CA SER A 144 7.66 0.48 1.86
C SER A 144 7.73 0.82 3.36
N CYS A 145 6.68 1.41 3.95
CA CYS A 145 6.62 1.62 5.39
C CYS A 145 6.72 0.31 6.18
N ALA A 146 6.09 -0.77 5.71
CA ALA A 146 6.21 -2.09 6.33
C ALA A 146 7.67 -2.59 6.31
N ARG A 147 8.40 -2.45 5.20
CA ARG A 147 9.82 -2.82 5.13
C ARG A 147 10.67 -2.07 6.15
N VAL A 148 10.39 -0.79 6.35
CA VAL A 148 11.07 0.02 7.39
C VAL A 148 10.70 -0.47 8.79
N TYR A 149 9.41 -0.67 9.06
CA TYR A 149 8.92 -1.13 10.37
C TYR A 149 9.48 -2.52 10.77
N PHE A 150 9.59 -3.45 9.82
CA PHE A 150 10.16 -4.78 10.03
C PHE A 150 11.70 -4.82 9.87
N GLU A 151 12.37 -3.67 9.86
CA GLU A 151 13.84 -3.55 9.76
C GLU A 151 14.45 -4.25 8.53
N GLN A 152 13.68 -4.40 7.44
CA GLN A 152 14.14 -4.99 6.18
C GLN A 152 14.76 -3.95 5.22
N ALA A 153 14.54 -2.66 5.48
CA ALA A 153 15.06 -1.57 4.68
C ALA A 153 15.31 -0.33 5.53
N ASP A 154 16.32 0.44 5.16
CA ASP A 154 16.49 1.81 5.62
C ASP A 154 15.41 2.71 5.01
N ILE A 155 14.92 3.70 5.77
CA ILE A 155 13.86 4.60 5.32
C ILE A 155 14.23 5.34 4.04
N HIS A 156 15.48 5.74 3.87
CA HIS A 156 15.92 6.49 2.68
C HIS A 156 16.07 5.60 1.43
N ARG A 157 16.04 4.27 1.61
CA ARG A 157 16.26 3.29 0.54
C ARG A 157 15.05 2.40 0.28
N THR A 158 13.96 2.57 1.03
CA THR A 158 12.82 1.65 0.96
C THR A 158 12.14 1.60 -0.41
N PHE A 159 12.23 2.65 -1.22
CA PHE A 159 11.67 2.67 -2.57
C PHE A 159 12.49 1.88 -3.59
N GLU A 160 13.74 1.52 -3.28
CA GLU A 160 14.54 0.59 -4.09
C GLU A 160 13.93 -0.83 -4.10
N LEU A 161 13.11 -1.14 -3.09
CA LEU A 161 12.45 -2.44 -2.87
C LEU A 161 10.95 -2.37 -3.15
N MET A 162 10.53 -1.44 -4.02
CA MET A 162 9.14 -1.25 -4.40
C MET A 162 8.57 -2.54 -5.02
N PRO A 163 7.52 -3.13 -4.42
CA PRO A 163 6.91 -4.34 -4.96
C PRO A 163 6.21 -4.07 -6.30
N ALA A 164 6.19 -5.04 -7.21
CA ALA A 164 5.40 -4.96 -8.43
C ALA A 164 3.89 -4.90 -8.14
N TYR A 165 3.09 -4.43 -9.10
CA TYR A 165 1.63 -4.52 -9.01
C TYR A 165 1.19 -5.97 -8.85
N GLY A 166 0.27 -6.23 -7.92
CA GLY A 166 -0.18 -7.59 -7.58
C GLY A 166 0.86 -8.46 -6.85
N GLU A 167 2.01 -7.92 -6.44
CA GLU A 167 2.97 -8.69 -5.65
C GLU A 167 2.44 -8.93 -4.23
N VAL A 168 2.71 -10.13 -3.71
CA VAL A 168 2.46 -10.53 -2.32
C VAL A 168 3.79 -10.58 -1.59
N VAL A 169 3.95 -9.74 -0.58
CA VAL A 169 5.16 -9.63 0.24
C VAL A 169 4.86 -10.13 1.65
N ALA A 170 5.71 -11.00 2.19
CA ALA A 170 5.53 -11.57 3.52
C ALA A 170 6.50 -10.97 4.54
N PHE A 171 5.98 -10.71 5.74
CA PHE A 171 6.71 -10.26 6.91
C PHE A 171 6.41 -11.19 8.09
N ALA A 172 7.32 -11.24 9.07
CA ALA A 172 7.14 -12.03 10.28
C ALA A 172 7.57 -11.21 11.50
N TYR A 173 6.78 -11.30 12.56
CA TYR A 173 7.15 -10.83 13.90
C TYR A 173 8.00 -11.87 14.63
#